data_AF-A0A1R1XSH8-F1
#
_entry.id   AF-A0A1R1XSH8-F1
#
_cell.length_a   1.000
_cell.length_b   1.000
_cell.length_c   1.000
_cell.angle_alpha   90.00
_cell.angle_beta   90.00
_cell.angle_gamma   90.00
#
_symmetry.space_group_name_H-M   'P 1'
#
loop_
_entity.id
_entity.type
_entity.pdbx_description
1 polymer ?
#
loop_
_entity_poly.entity_id
_entity_poly.type
_entity_poly.pdbx_seq_one_letter_code
_entity_poly.pdbx_strand_id
1 'polypeptide(L)'
;MINVIIRYLIDQAKICIDNTNEGESIFELNNALRKVAFNIDFEYLFTENYIAYYPLFQLKSVKFHMYTSQCPCGDSSTTILQTKANPNFNFNSPRKENMHTSIPKYIFSPGDFERPNKKTKIDSKTINLFNDVSETEIHSTMELARGRENYSETSLLRTKPGRLDSDHTLSMSCSDKIAMWNVTGIQSSLISNFIHPIYLDSLVSSHPCDLSELNRSLNLRVSNISGN
;
A
#
# COMPACT_ATOMS: atom_id res chain seq x y z
N MET A 1 -4.96 1.69 -11.56
CA MET A 1 -3.61 2.28 -11.55
C MET A 1 -2.55 1.22 -11.29
N ILE A 2 -2.52 0.56 -10.11
CA ILE A 2 -1.55 -0.53 -9.84
C ILE A 2 -1.70 -1.73 -10.82
N ASN A 3 -2.94 -2.08 -11.19
CA ASN A 3 -3.17 -3.18 -12.13
C ASN A 3 -2.59 -2.94 -13.53
N VAL A 4 -2.41 -1.67 -13.93
CA VAL A 4 -1.83 -1.34 -15.25
C VAL A 4 -0.33 -1.53 -15.22
N ILE A 5 0.34 -1.09 -14.14
CA ILE A 5 1.79 -1.28 -14.03
C ILE A 5 2.13 -2.77 -13.88
N ILE A 6 1.37 -3.53 -13.07
CA ILE A 6 1.56 -4.98 -12.94
C ILE A 6 1.46 -5.67 -14.31
N ARG A 7 0.44 -5.33 -15.11
CA ARG A 7 0.29 -5.87 -16.46
C ARG A 7 1.46 -5.48 -17.37
N TYR A 8 1.89 -4.22 -17.32
CA TYR A 8 3.06 -3.77 -18.06
C TYR A 8 4.32 -4.54 -17.67
N LEU A 9 4.58 -4.75 -16.38
CA LEU A 9 5.73 -5.54 -15.91
C LEU A 9 5.68 -6.98 -16.43
N ILE A 10 4.50 -7.61 -16.44
CA ILE A 10 4.31 -8.96 -17.00
C ILE A 10 4.59 -8.96 -18.51
N ASP A 11 4.06 -7.98 -19.24
CA ASP A 11 4.28 -7.87 -20.69
C ASP A 11 5.78 -7.67 -21.00
N GLN A 12 6.49 -6.86 -20.20
CA GLN A 12 7.94 -6.65 -20.33
C GLN A 12 8.75 -7.90 -20.00
N ALA A 13 8.36 -8.65 -18.97
CA ALA A 13 8.97 -9.94 -18.65
C ALA A 13 8.77 -10.93 -19.81
N LYS A 14 7.58 -10.99 -20.39
CA LYS A 14 7.30 -11.83 -21.55
C LYS A 14 8.17 -11.48 -22.76
N ILE A 15 8.29 -10.19 -23.10
CA ILE A 15 9.18 -9.73 -24.19
C ILE A 15 10.63 -10.15 -23.92
N CYS A 16 11.07 -10.09 -22.66
CA CYS A 16 12.40 -10.53 -22.24
C CYS A 16 12.63 -12.03 -22.46
N ILE A 17 11.61 -12.87 -22.21
CA ILE A 17 11.69 -14.33 -22.40
C ILE A 17 11.68 -14.70 -23.88
N ASP A 18 10.71 -14.14 -24.62
CA ASP A 18 10.44 -14.54 -26.00
C ASP A 18 11.58 -14.11 -26.95
N ASN A 19 12.48 -13.22 -26.51
CA ASN A 19 13.60 -12.68 -27.29
C ASN A 19 13.15 -12.08 -28.64
N THR A 20 11.87 -11.74 -28.77
CA THR A 20 11.26 -11.27 -30.02
C THR A 20 11.77 -9.89 -30.41
N ASN A 21 12.12 -9.06 -29.42
CA ASN A 21 12.67 -7.72 -29.58
C ASN A 21 13.89 -7.54 -28.67
N GLU A 22 15.04 -8.10 -29.06
CA GLU A 22 16.27 -8.04 -28.28
C GLU A 22 16.61 -6.59 -27.86
N GLY A 23 16.77 -6.38 -26.55
CA GLY A 23 17.16 -5.08 -25.98
C GLY A 23 16.01 -4.14 -25.63
N GLU A 24 14.79 -4.32 -26.13
CA GLU A 24 13.65 -3.41 -25.88
C GLU A 24 13.02 -3.57 -24.49
N SER A 25 13.06 -4.78 -23.91
CA SER A 25 12.51 -5.00 -22.57
C SER A 25 13.24 -4.15 -21.52
N ILE A 26 12.50 -3.61 -20.56
CA ILE A 26 13.07 -2.95 -19.37
C ILE A 26 13.77 -3.93 -18.42
N PHE A 27 13.65 -5.24 -18.66
CA PHE A 27 14.28 -6.28 -17.88
C PHE A 27 15.46 -6.92 -18.61
N GLU A 28 16.42 -7.38 -17.83
CA GLU A 28 17.46 -8.31 -18.22
C GLU A 28 17.21 -9.65 -17.52
N LEU A 29 17.27 -10.74 -18.28
CA LEU A 29 17.09 -12.06 -17.73
C LEU A 29 18.39 -12.52 -17.08
N ASN A 30 18.29 -13.08 -15.87
CA ASN A 30 19.44 -13.70 -15.23
C ASN A 30 19.82 -14.98 -15.99
N ASN A 31 20.92 -14.92 -16.76
CA ASN A 31 21.38 -16.01 -17.62
C ASN A 31 21.68 -17.32 -16.87
N ALA A 32 22.07 -17.24 -15.59
CA ALA A 32 22.28 -18.43 -14.76
C ALA A 32 20.95 -19.15 -14.47
N LEU A 33 19.89 -18.38 -14.21
CA LEU A 33 18.56 -18.90 -13.93
C LEU A 33 17.76 -19.21 -15.19
N ARG A 34 18.10 -18.64 -16.36
CA ARG A 34 17.47 -18.98 -17.65
C ARG A 34 17.48 -20.49 -17.90
N LYS A 35 18.62 -21.15 -17.72
CA LYS A 35 18.70 -22.60 -17.94
C LYS A 35 17.89 -23.40 -16.91
N VAL A 36 17.76 -22.90 -15.68
CA VAL A 36 16.99 -23.57 -14.62
C VAL A 36 15.50 -23.38 -14.85
N ALA A 37 15.03 -22.14 -15.05
CA ALA A 37 13.61 -21.81 -15.21
C ALA A 37 12.98 -22.39 -16.48
N PHE A 38 13.76 -22.60 -17.56
CA PHE A 38 13.24 -23.10 -18.84
C PHE A 38 13.53 -24.58 -19.11
N ASN A 39 14.41 -25.24 -18.34
CA ASN A 39 14.68 -26.69 -18.49
C ASN A 39 14.45 -27.51 -17.20
N ILE A 40 14.17 -26.90 -16.05
CA ILE A 40 14.04 -27.61 -14.76
C ILE A 40 12.73 -27.23 -14.09
N ASP A 41 12.21 -28.21 -13.36
CA ASP A 41 11.03 -28.18 -12.51
C ASP A 41 10.91 -26.87 -11.70
N PHE A 42 9.77 -26.18 -11.83
CA PHE A 42 9.50 -24.94 -11.10
C PHE A 42 9.64 -25.13 -9.59
N GLU A 43 9.45 -26.35 -9.10
CA GLU A 43 9.60 -26.71 -7.69
C GLU A 43 11.01 -26.43 -7.15
N TYR A 44 12.06 -26.55 -7.97
CA TYR A 44 13.44 -26.24 -7.60
C TYR A 44 13.69 -24.73 -7.40
N LEU A 45 12.97 -23.87 -8.13
CA LEU A 45 13.10 -22.42 -8.02
C LEU A 45 12.60 -21.90 -6.66
N PHE A 46 11.59 -22.57 -6.08
CA PHE A 46 10.90 -22.14 -4.86
C PHE A 46 11.34 -22.88 -3.58
N THR A 47 12.08 -23.98 -3.68
CA THR A 47 12.48 -24.82 -2.53
C THR A 47 13.63 -24.23 -1.71
N GLU A 48 14.56 -23.49 -2.33
CA GLU A 48 15.77 -22.96 -1.66
C GLU A 48 15.77 -21.44 -1.50
N ASN A 49 14.62 -20.75 -1.65
CA ASN A 49 14.54 -19.28 -1.69
C ASN A 49 15.52 -18.63 -2.70
N TYR A 50 15.95 -19.39 -3.72
CA TYR A 50 17.01 -18.97 -4.63
C TYR A 50 16.64 -17.66 -5.36
N ILE A 51 15.36 -17.48 -5.70
CA ILE A 51 14.88 -16.28 -6.36
C ILE A 51 14.80 -15.07 -5.43
N ALA A 52 14.68 -15.28 -4.11
CA ALA A 52 14.73 -14.19 -3.14
C ALA A 52 16.12 -13.54 -3.12
N TYR A 53 17.17 -14.33 -3.33
CA TYR A 53 18.56 -13.86 -3.42
C TYR A 53 18.98 -13.46 -4.83
N TYR A 54 18.41 -14.09 -5.86
CA TYR A 54 18.74 -13.84 -7.27
C TYR A 54 17.47 -13.74 -8.11
N PRO A 55 16.94 -12.54 -8.39
CA PRO A 55 15.73 -12.41 -9.17
C PRO A 55 15.94 -12.97 -10.58
N LEU A 56 14.87 -13.56 -11.13
CA LEU A 56 14.87 -14.07 -12.49
C LEU A 56 14.99 -12.92 -13.50
N PHE A 57 14.30 -11.80 -13.24
CA PHE A 57 14.39 -10.58 -14.05
C PHE A 57 14.99 -9.43 -13.24
N GLN A 58 16.08 -8.88 -13.76
CA GLN A 58 16.73 -7.69 -13.22
C GLN A 58 16.20 -6.45 -13.96
N LEU A 59 15.72 -5.46 -13.22
CA LEU A 59 15.31 -4.19 -13.82
C LEU A 59 16.56 -3.44 -14.32
N LYS A 60 16.53 -2.94 -15.56
CA LYS A 60 17.54 -2.04 -16.11
C LYS A 60 17.51 -0.68 -15.41
N SER A 61 18.31 0.27 -15.86
CA SER A 61 18.34 1.66 -15.35
C SER A 61 17.07 2.46 -15.72
N VAL A 62 15.91 2.02 -15.25
CA VAL A 62 14.58 2.60 -15.46
C VAL A 62 14.00 3.06 -14.13
N LYS A 63 13.35 4.23 -14.14
CA LYS A 63 12.69 4.82 -12.97
C LYS A 63 11.19 4.98 -13.21
N PHE A 64 10.41 4.79 -12.15
CA PHE A 64 8.97 4.96 -12.20
C PHE A 64 8.54 6.21 -11.43
N HIS A 65 7.78 7.07 -12.10
CA HIS A 65 7.25 8.30 -11.52
C HIS A 65 5.73 8.22 -11.51
N MET A 66 5.11 8.48 -10.36
CA MET A 66 3.65 8.48 -10.23
C MET A 66 3.12 9.90 -10.32
N TYR A 67 2.11 10.10 -11.16
CA TYR A 67 1.37 11.36 -11.26
C TYR A 67 -0.03 11.21 -10.65
N THR A 68 -0.45 12.22 -9.89
CA THR A 68 -1.83 12.35 -9.42
C THR A 68 -2.37 13.74 -9.73
N SER A 69 -3.64 13.82 -10.15
CA SER A 69 -4.28 15.13 -10.33
C SER A 69 -4.50 15.84 -9.00
N GLN A 70 -4.72 15.11 -7.91
CA GLN A 70 -4.93 15.61 -6.55
C GLN A 70 -4.09 14.86 -5.52
N CYS A 71 -3.97 15.41 -4.31
CA CYS A 71 -3.29 14.74 -3.20
C CYS A 71 -3.93 13.36 -2.92
N PRO A 72 -3.13 12.33 -2.58
CA PRO A 72 -3.66 11.02 -2.21
C PRO A 72 -4.71 11.14 -1.09
N CYS A 73 -5.85 10.47 -1.27
CA CYS A 73 -6.88 10.45 -0.23
C CYS A 73 -6.39 9.74 1.03
N GLY A 74 -6.97 10.11 2.17
CA GLY A 74 -6.56 9.66 3.49
C GLY A 74 -5.67 10.70 4.16
N ASP A 75 -4.61 10.23 4.80
CA ASP A 75 -3.77 11.01 5.70
C ASP A 75 -2.99 12.15 5.00
N SER A 76 -2.69 12.01 3.70
CA SER A 76 -2.00 13.06 2.92
C SER A 76 -2.87 14.28 2.56
N SER A 77 -4.17 14.26 2.87
CA SER A 77 -5.12 15.33 2.48
C SER A 77 -6.02 15.80 3.62
N THR A 78 -5.81 15.31 4.84
CA THR A 78 -6.66 15.62 5.99
C THR A 78 -6.65 17.09 6.34
N THR A 79 -5.48 17.74 6.34
CA THR A 79 -5.39 19.15 6.73
C THR A 79 -5.94 20.09 5.70
N ILE A 80 -5.74 19.83 4.41
CA ILE A 80 -6.36 20.64 3.34
C ILE A 80 -7.89 20.61 3.50
N LEU A 81 -8.45 19.46 3.86
CA LEU A 81 -9.88 19.31 4.12
C LEU A 81 -10.30 20.00 5.43
N GLN A 82 -9.49 19.91 6.47
CA GLN A 82 -9.72 20.60 7.75
C GLN A 82 -9.73 22.12 7.58
N THR A 83 -8.78 22.65 6.83
CA THR A 83 -8.65 24.09 6.52
C THR A 83 -9.85 24.60 5.74
N LYS A 84 -10.32 23.80 4.76
CA LYS A 84 -11.54 24.12 4.01
C LYS A 84 -12.79 24.10 4.90
N ALA A 85 -12.84 23.22 5.90
CA ALA A 85 -13.95 23.13 6.84
C ALA A 85 -13.92 24.25 7.89
N ASN A 86 -12.73 24.67 8.34
CA ASN A 86 -12.55 25.76 9.28
C ASN A 86 -11.33 26.63 8.91
N PRO A 87 -11.52 27.77 8.22
CA PRO A 87 -10.44 28.61 7.73
C PRO A 87 -9.66 29.35 8.85
N ASN A 88 -10.20 29.41 10.07
CA ASN A 88 -9.53 29.99 11.24
C ASN A 88 -8.64 28.98 11.98
N PHE A 89 -8.49 27.77 11.48
CA PHE A 89 -7.65 26.74 12.09
C PHE A 89 -6.16 27.11 11.94
N ASN A 90 -5.47 27.35 13.06
CA ASN A 90 -4.08 27.78 13.10
C ASN A 90 -3.12 26.59 13.24
N PHE A 91 -2.30 26.34 12.23
CA PHE A 91 -1.38 25.19 12.13
C PHE A 91 -0.20 25.24 13.11
N ASN A 92 0.14 26.42 13.62
CA ASN A 92 1.29 26.62 14.52
C ASN A 92 0.98 26.25 15.98
N SER A 93 -0.25 25.86 16.32
CA SER A 93 -0.48 25.23 17.62
C SER A 93 0.19 23.86 17.59
N PRO A 94 0.96 23.46 18.62
CA PRO A 94 1.55 22.13 18.66
C PRO A 94 0.43 21.11 18.55
N ARG A 95 0.29 20.50 17.35
CA ARG A 95 -0.53 19.31 17.19
C ARG A 95 0.06 18.29 18.14
N LYS A 96 -0.78 17.60 18.92
CA LYS A 96 -0.33 16.40 19.62
C LYS A 96 0.12 15.42 18.54
N GLU A 97 1.40 15.46 18.20
CA GLU A 97 2.08 14.36 17.51
C GLU A 97 2.00 13.20 18.50
N ASN A 98 0.87 12.50 18.48
CA ASN A 98 0.82 11.18 19.05
C ASN A 98 1.66 10.35 18.09
N MET A 99 2.97 10.30 18.37
CA MET A 99 3.90 9.38 17.76
C MET A 99 3.44 7.99 18.20
N HIS A 100 2.45 7.43 17.53
CA HIS A 100 2.04 6.05 17.71
C HIS A 100 3.16 5.19 17.14
N THR A 101 4.16 4.92 17.99
CA THR A 101 5.30 4.03 17.76
C THR A 101 4.90 2.55 17.76
N SER A 102 3.64 2.25 18.03
CA SER A 102 3.12 0.90 18.16
C SER A 102 2.40 0.46 16.90
N ILE A 103 2.88 -0.64 16.29
CA ILE A 103 2.15 -1.41 15.28
C ILE A 103 0.73 -1.67 15.79
N PRO A 104 -0.31 -1.20 15.11
CA PRO A 104 -1.63 -1.22 15.71
C PRO A 104 -2.36 -2.53 15.33
N LYS A 105 -3.12 -3.16 16.23
CA LYS A 105 -3.79 -4.47 16.03
C LYS A 105 -5.29 -4.47 16.29
N TYR A 106 -6.05 -5.29 15.59
CA TYR A 106 -7.50 -5.20 15.52
C TYR A 106 -8.24 -5.91 16.68
N ILE A 107 -9.26 -5.27 17.29
CA ILE A 107 -10.26 -5.97 18.12
C ILE A 107 -11.65 -5.70 17.56
N PHE A 108 -12.37 -6.76 17.19
CA PHE A 108 -13.83 -6.72 17.05
C PHE A 108 -14.47 -7.09 18.38
N SER A 109 -15.16 -6.13 19.00
CA SER A 109 -16.10 -6.44 20.08
C SER A 109 -17.48 -6.72 19.47
N PRO A 110 -18.14 -7.86 19.78
CA PRO A 110 -19.48 -8.21 19.29
C PRO A 110 -20.64 -7.30 19.74
N GLY A 111 -20.37 -6.05 20.16
CA GLY A 111 -21.32 -5.13 20.77
C GLY A 111 -21.37 -3.72 20.16
N ASP A 112 -20.47 -3.34 19.24
CA ASP A 112 -20.43 -1.97 18.70
C ASP A 112 -21.46 -1.70 17.58
N PHE A 113 -22.52 -2.53 17.53
CA PHE A 113 -23.61 -2.47 16.55
C PHE A 113 -24.75 -1.52 16.92
N GLU A 114 -24.48 -0.44 17.66
CA GLU A 114 -25.46 0.64 17.78
C GLU A 114 -24.93 1.96 17.21
N ARG A 115 -25.24 2.19 15.94
CA ARG A 115 -25.51 3.56 15.44
C ARG A 115 -26.88 3.60 14.77
N PRO A 116 -27.58 4.74 14.86
CA PRO A 116 -28.98 4.83 14.50
C PRO A 116 -29.16 4.81 12.97
N ASN A 117 -30.04 3.91 12.51
CA ASN A 117 -30.87 3.99 11.30
C ASN A 117 -30.18 4.09 9.93
N LYS A 118 -29.89 2.95 9.29
CA LYS A 118 -30.78 2.31 8.28
C LYS A 118 -30.21 0.93 7.90
N LYS A 119 -31.10 -0.06 7.83
CA LYS A 119 -30.80 -1.49 7.72
C LYS A 119 -30.04 -1.88 6.44
N THR A 120 -28.88 -2.50 6.59
CA THR A 120 -28.40 -3.54 5.67
C THR A 120 -27.57 -4.55 6.46
N LYS A 121 -28.02 -5.81 6.46
CA LYS A 121 -27.43 -6.92 7.20
C LYS A 121 -26.03 -7.22 6.65
N ILE A 122 -25.00 -6.96 7.45
CA ILE A 122 -23.65 -7.51 7.22
C ILE A 122 -23.58 -8.79 8.07
N ASP A 123 -23.40 -9.93 7.42
CA ASP A 123 -23.14 -11.21 8.09
C ASP A 123 -21.78 -11.14 8.79
N SER A 124 -21.78 -11.33 10.10
CA SER A 124 -20.60 -11.36 10.97
C SER A 124 -19.59 -12.45 10.58
N LYS A 125 -19.98 -13.42 9.74
CA LYS A 125 -19.07 -14.45 9.22
C LYS A 125 -18.08 -13.95 8.16
N THR A 126 -18.43 -12.95 7.35
CA THR A 126 -17.53 -12.46 6.28
C THR A 126 -16.29 -11.76 6.83
N ILE A 127 -16.41 -11.24 8.04
CA ILE A 127 -15.36 -10.51 8.75
C ILE A 127 -14.33 -11.47 9.38
N ASN A 128 -14.76 -12.66 9.80
CA ASN A 128 -13.92 -13.63 10.50
C ASN A 128 -13.24 -14.65 9.57
N LEU A 129 -13.38 -14.52 8.25
CA LEU A 129 -12.84 -15.51 7.31
C LEU A 129 -11.30 -15.48 7.18
N PHE A 130 -10.63 -14.49 7.79
CA PHE A 130 -9.17 -14.34 7.77
C PHE A 130 -8.51 -14.37 9.15
N ASN A 131 -9.28 -14.58 10.22
CA ASN A 131 -8.73 -14.70 11.57
C ASN A 131 -8.92 -16.14 12.03
N ASP A 132 -7.88 -16.96 11.89
CA ASP A 132 -7.79 -18.24 12.60
C ASP A 132 -7.84 -17.97 14.11
N VAL A 133 -8.75 -18.65 14.80
CA VAL A 133 -9.22 -18.32 16.16
C VAL A 133 -8.25 -18.78 17.27
N SER A 134 -7.04 -19.24 16.95
CA SER A 134 -6.22 -19.99 17.91
C SER A 134 -5.08 -19.25 18.61
N GLU A 135 -4.79 -17.96 18.35
CA GLU A 135 -3.62 -17.28 18.98
C GLU A 135 -3.84 -15.81 19.41
N THR A 136 -5.03 -15.45 19.88
CA THR A 136 -5.34 -14.06 20.29
C THR A 136 -5.18 -13.79 21.79
N GLU A 137 -3.96 -13.64 22.32
CA GLU A 137 -3.80 -13.12 23.70
C GLU A 137 -2.77 -11.99 23.95
N ILE A 138 -1.93 -11.52 23.01
CA ILE A 138 -1.05 -10.36 23.31
C ILE A 138 -0.93 -9.38 22.13
N HIS A 139 -2.05 -8.80 21.70
CA HIS A 139 -2.05 -8.01 20.47
C HIS A 139 -2.74 -6.61 20.60
N SER A 140 -1.98 -5.61 21.11
CA SER A 140 -2.14 -4.11 21.09
C SER A 140 -3.08 -3.46 20.04
N THR A 141 -4.14 -2.76 20.44
CA THR A 141 -5.22 -2.20 19.60
C THR A 141 -4.83 -1.18 18.49
N MET A 142 -5.47 -1.22 17.30
CA MET A 142 -5.34 -0.40 16.09
C MET A 142 -6.52 0.53 15.95
N GLU A 143 -6.26 1.81 15.84
CA GLU A 143 -7.28 2.80 15.49
C GLU A 143 -7.32 3.00 13.97
N LEU A 144 -8.41 2.56 13.33
CA LEU A 144 -8.68 2.70 11.90
C LEU A 144 -9.73 3.79 11.68
N ALA A 145 -9.34 4.91 11.07
CA ALA A 145 -10.25 5.99 10.77
C ALA A 145 -11.02 5.74 9.47
N ARG A 146 -12.31 6.10 9.41
CA ARG A 146 -13.14 5.90 8.22
C ARG A 146 -13.14 7.15 7.35
N GLY A 147 -12.67 7.03 6.12
CA GLY A 147 -12.76 8.08 5.11
C GLY A 147 -12.26 9.45 5.59
N ARG A 148 -13.21 10.31 5.93
CA ARG A 148 -13.04 11.72 6.28
C ARG A 148 -13.37 12.03 7.75
N GLU A 149 -13.59 11.01 8.57
CA GLU A 149 -13.81 11.16 10.01
C GLU A 149 -12.49 11.54 10.70
N ASN A 150 -12.59 12.27 11.82
CA ASN A 150 -11.48 12.70 12.67
C ASN A 150 -10.29 13.34 11.92
N TYR A 151 -10.53 14.40 11.13
CA TYR A 151 -9.46 15.12 10.41
C TYR A 151 -8.35 15.67 11.32
N SER A 152 -8.65 15.89 12.60
CA SER A 152 -7.70 16.36 13.60
C SER A 152 -6.63 15.31 13.94
N GLU A 153 -6.94 14.04 13.78
CA GLU A 153 -6.01 12.95 14.05
C GLU A 153 -5.13 12.74 12.82
N THR A 154 -3.85 12.50 13.02
CA THR A 154 -2.89 12.29 11.94
C THR A 154 -2.20 10.96 12.14
N SER A 155 -1.61 10.42 11.08
CA SER A 155 -0.84 9.17 11.10
C SER A 155 -1.70 7.91 11.37
N LEU A 156 -3.03 8.03 11.37
CA LEU A 156 -3.95 6.89 11.39
C LEU A 156 -4.10 6.25 10.01
N LEU A 157 -4.22 4.92 10.00
CA LEU A 157 -4.66 4.20 8.81
C LEU A 157 -6.11 4.56 8.51
N ARG A 158 -6.43 4.72 7.23
CA ARG A 158 -7.75 5.16 6.78
C ARG A 158 -8.32 4.28 5.70
N THR A 159 -9.62 4.02 5.78
CA THR A 159 -10.34 3.51 4.61
C THR A 159 -10.68 4.63 3.64
N LYS A 160 -10.84 4.29 2.36
CA LYS A 160 -11.26 5.24 1.33
C LYS A 160 -12.62 5.81 1.72
N PRO A 161 -12.86 7.12 1.54
CA PRO A 161 -14.20 7.66 1.72
C PRO A 161 -15.13 7.00 0.69
N GLY A 162 -16.19 6.37 1.16
CA GLY A 162 -17.33 6.00 0.32
C GLY A 162 -17.95 7.26 -0.28
N ARG A 163 -18.75 7.10 -1.34
CA ARG A 163 -19.68 8.16 -1.72
C ARG A 163 -20.69 8.34 -0.59
N LEU A 164 -21.29 9.53 -0.49
CA LEU A 164 -22.29 9.82 0.54
C LEU A 164 -23.48 8.86 0.49
N ASP A 165 -23.78 8.33 -0.69
CA ASP A 165 -24.86 7.42 -1.02
C ASP A 165 -24.43 5.94 -1.07
N SER A 166 -23.16 5.62 -0.79
CA SER A 166 -22.64 4.25 -0.85
C SER A 166 -22.32 3.69 0.53
N ASP A 167 -22.46 2.39 0.69
CA ASP A 167 -21.95 1.68 1.86
C ASP A 167 -20.46 1.95 2.09
N HIS A 168 -20.06 1.84 3.36
CA HIS A 168 -18.66 2.00 3.74
C HIS A 168 -17.77 0.95 3.06
N THR A 169 -16.61 1.38 2.58
CA THR A 169 -15.63 0.47 1.97
C THR A 169 -14.57 0.05 2.99
N LEU A 170 -14.14 -1.21 2.89
CA LEU A 170 -12.97 -1.74 3.59
C LEU A 170 -11.66 -1.46 2.85
N SER A 171 -11.73 -0.86 1.65
CA SER A 171 -10.53 -0.50 0.89
C SER A 171 -9.75 0.58 1.62
N MET A 172 -8.45 0.34 1.85
CA MET A 172 -7.54 1.36 2.36
C MET A 172 -7.45 2.59 1.46
N SER A 173 -7.13 3.73 2.07
CA SER A 173 -6.93 5.02 1.42
C SER A 173 -5.75 4.98 0.45
N CYS A 174 -5.69 5.94 -0.48
CA CYS A 174 -4.60 5.99 -1.45
C CYS A 174 -3.25 6.29 -0.78
N SER A 175 -3.23 7.17 0.21
CA SER A 175 -2.02 7.48 0.98
C SER A 175 -1.45 6.25 1.69
N ASP A 176 -2.30 5.45 2.33
CA ASP A 176 -1.87 4.21 3.00
C ASP A 176 -1.34 3.17 2.01
N LYS A 177 -1.97 3.06 0.84
CA LYS A 177 -1.49 2.17 -0.23
C LYS A 177 -0.14 2.58 -0.78
N ILE A 178 0.09 3.88 -0.96
CA ILE A 178 1.38 4.40 -1.43
C ILE A 178 2.46 4.21 -0.36
N ALA A 179 2.15 4.46 0.92
CA ALA A 179 3.06 4.19 2.02
C ALA A 179 3.46 2.70 2.08
N MET A 180 2.50 1.79 1.84
CA MET A 180 2.80 0.36 1.72
C MET A 180 3.75 0.08 0.54
N TRP A 181 3.54 0.69 -0.62
CA TRP A 181 4.43 0.53 -1.78
C TRP A 181 5.85 1.06 -1.53
N ASN A 182 6.02 2.07 -0.68
CA ASN A 182 7.35 2.54 -0.27
C ASN A 182 8.13 1.51 0.55
N VAL A 183 7.45 0.50 1.10
CA VAL A 183 8.08 -0.61 1.85
C VAL A 183 8.20 -1.84 0.96
N THR A 184 7.09 -2.29 0.39
CA THR A 184 7.02 -3.58 -0.33
C THR A 184 7.34 -3.50 -1.82
N GLY A 185 7.37 -2.30 -2.38
CA GLY A 185 7.42 -2.06 -3.82
C GLY A 185 6.05 -2.15 -4.50
N ILE A 186 5.99 -1.72 -5.77
CA ILE A 186 4.76 -1.61 -6.59
C ILE A 186 4.39 -2.89 -7.36
N GLN A 187 5.29 -3.88 -7.38
CA GLN A 187 5.19 -5.08 -8.22
C GLN A 187 4.15 -6.11 -7.78
N SER A 188 3.55 -5.96 -6.59
CA SER A 188 2.68 -6.95 -5.93
C SER A 188 3.39 -8.23 -5.47
N SER A 189 2.74 -8.99 -4.59
CA SER A 189 3.29 -10.22 -4.00
C SER A 189 3.51 -11.35 -5.00
N LEU A 190 2.76 -11.40 -6.10
CA LEU A 190 2.91 -12.49 -7.07
C LEU A 190 4.20 -12.31 -7.87
N ILE A 191 4.43 -11.10 -8.38
CA ILE A 191 5.60 -10.79 -9.22
C ILE A 191 6.86 -10.62 -8.38
N SER A 192 6.76 -10.27 -7.09
CA SER A 192 7.93 -10.16 -6.20
C SER A 192 8.73 -11.46 -6.06
N ASN A 193 8.16 -12.60 -6.43
CA ASN A 193 8.87 -13.86 -6.50
C ASN A 193 9.89 -13.94 -7.64
N PHE A 194 9.80 -13.07 -8.66
CA PHE A 194 10.62 -13.15 -9.87
C PHE A 194 11.49 -11.91 -10.07
N ILE A 195 11.18 -10.80 -9.42
CA ILE A 195 11.86 -9.52 -9.57
C ILE A 195 12.13 -8.88 -8.21
N HIS A 196 13.20 -8.12 -8.09
CA HIS A 196 13.43 -7.31 -6.90
C HIS A 196 12.34 -6.21 -6.73
N PRO A 197 12.10 -5.74 -5.48
CA PRO A 197 11.16 -4.67 -5.24
C PRO A 197 11.41 -3.43 -6.10
N ILE A 198 10.35 -2.95 -6.77
CA ILE A 198 10.39 -1.75 -7.59
C ILE A 198 9.72 -0.61 -6.81
N TYR A 199 10.43 0.50 -6.65
CA TYR A 199 9.93 1.68 -5.93
C TYR A 199 9.62 2.84 -6.89
N LEU A 200 8.77 3.74 -6.44
CA LEU A 200 8.54 5.01 -7.11
C LEU A 200 9.69 5.97 -6.79
N ASP A 201 10.29 6.57 -7.83
CA ASP A 201 11.36 7.56 -7.68
C ASP A 201 10.78 8.94 -7.33
N SER A 202 9.55 9.24 -7.78
CA SER A 202 8.84 10.45 -7.39
C SER A 202 7.33 10.32 -7.44
N LEU A 203 6.65 11.14 -6.62
CA LEU A 203 5.22 11.40 -6.70
C LEU A 203 5.00 12.87 -7.08
N VAL A 204 4.34 13.11 -8.21
CA VAL A 204 4.03 14.45 -8.72
C VAL A 204 2.52 14.68 -8.60
N SER A 205 2.12 15.78 -7.95
CA SER A 205 0.71 16.18 -7.88
C SER A 205 0.46 17.50 -8.59
N SER A 206 -0.64 17.58 -9.34
CA SER A 206 -1.06 18.83 -10.00
C SER A 206 -1.71 19.83 -9.04
N HIS A 207 -2.45 19.36 -8.02
CA HIS A 207 -2.99 20.24 -6.99
C HIS A 207 -1.97 20.43 -5.87
N PRO A 208 -1.98 21.59 -5.19
CA PRO A 208 -1.09 21.85 -4.08
C PRO A 208 -1.35 20.84 -2.96
N CYS A 209 -0.30 20.12 -2.59
CA CYS A 209 -0.24 19.25 -1.43
C CYS A 209 0.79 19.80 -0.46
N ASP A 210 0.47 19.78 0.82
CA ASP A 210 1.45 20.12 1.84
C ASP A 210 2.57 19.06 1.85
N LEU A 211 3.81 19.49 1.62
CA LEU A 211 4.95 18.59 1.53
C LEU A 211 5.24 17.90 2.88
N SER A 212 5.03 18.59 4.00
CA SER A 212 5.21 18.02 5.32
C SER A 212 4.22 16.89 5.57
N GLU A 213 2.99 17.01 5.07
CA GLU A 213 1.96 15.98 5.18
C GLU A 213 2.19 14.81 4.26
N LEU A 214 2.61 15.06 3.03
CA LEU A 214 3.03 14.00 2.13
C LEU A 214 4.19 13.22 2.76
N ASN A 215 5.22 13.90 3.26
CA ASN A 215 6.35 13.23 3.90
C ASN A 215 5.91 12.43 5.14
N ARG A 216 5.07 13.02 5.99
CA ARG A 216 4.54 12.36 7.19
C ARG A 216 3.72 11.10 6.85
N SER A 217 2.78 11.23 5.92
CA SER A 217 1.81 10.19 5.58
C SER A 217 2.37 9.09 4.68
N LEU A 218 3.42 9.36 3.89
CA LEU A 218 4.00 8.40 2.95
C LEU A 218 5.34 7.81 3.41
N ASN A 219 6.13 8.55 4.17
CA ASN A 219 7.50 8.14 4.55
C ASN A 219 7.66 8.02 6.07
N LEU A 220 7.42 9.09 6.84
CA LEU A 220 7.75 9.10 8.27
C LEU A 220 6.97 8.05 9.06
N ARG A 221 5.71 7.80 8.71
CA ARG A 221 4.90 6.77 9.39
C ARG A 221 5.40 5.34 9.20
N VAL A 222 6.26 5.09 8.21
CA VAL A 222 6.87 3.78 7.95
C VAL A 222 8.38 3.79 8.22
N SER A 223 8.93 4.90 8.74
CA SER A 223 10.38 5.08 8.94
C SER A 223 11.00 4.13 9.97
N ASN A 224 10.20 3.67 10.95
CA ASN A 224 10.66 2.74 11.99
C ASN A 224 10.65 1.27 11.53
N ILE A 225 10.29 0.99 10.27
CA ILE A 225 10.31 -0.37 9.73
C ILE A 225 11.74 -0.66 9.26
N SER A 226 12.42 -1.57 9.95
CA SER A 226 13.67 -2.18 9.49
C SER A 226 13.37 -3.41 8.64
N GLY A 227 14.08 -3.58 7.51
CA GLY A 227 14.07 -4.85 6.78
C GLY A 227 14.77 -5.94 7.60
N ASN A 228 14.23 -7.16 7.56
CA ASN A 228 14.90 -8.37 8.04
C ASN A 228 15.94 -8.84 7.01
#